data_AF-A0A7S1QL14-F1
#
_entry.id   AF-A0A7S1QL14-F1
#
_cell.length_a   1.000
_cell.length_b   1.000
_cell.length_c   1.000
_cell.angle_alpha   90.00
_cell.angle_beta   90.00
_cell.angle_gamma   90.00
#
_symmetry.space_group_name_H-M   'P 1'
#
loop_
_entity.id
_entity.type
_entity.pdbx_description
1 polymer ?
#
loop_
_entity_poly.entity_id
_entity_poly.type
_entity_poly.pdbx_seq_one_letter_code
_entity_poly.pdbx_strand_id
1 'polypeptide(L)'
;MGKAKNKASEESFSFVVDLKVVLSLTPQQRVKWLAKACRKVSDGEANVKHVYDTLCNRKLIAEMPDKVGRRMLRVLRENLYLFSEKQQRFLTEESALAVNFTLDDRSEEEAEEPVVTSQASSRGDDAAARLEEMMARCRDFVREKASTFDLRRQEAEVAEKEAALARKREAAEQLAREWDAIRKWHSQLEGWEHACMVACDERYQAHALASSQRRGRSRQSSGSSGGGDSDGEHRHKREKEKERGKDKEKEKEK
;
A
#
# COMPACT_ATOMS: atom_id res chain seq x y z
N MET A 1 15.73 22.41 -2.92
CA MET A 1 14.52 21.56 -2.78
C MET A 1 14.56 20.50 -3.88
N GLY A 2 14.96 19.28 -3.52
CA GLY A 2 15.17 18.18 -4.48
C GLY A 2 13.84 17.52 -4.87
N LYS A 3 13.56 17.46 -6.17
CA LYS A 3 12.45 16.68 -6.72
C LYS A 3 12.82 15.19 -6.63
N ALA A 4 12.27 14.48 -5.65
CA ALA A 4 12.34 13.03 -5.59
C ALA A 4 11.64 12.45 -6.83
N LYS A 5 12.43 11.86 -7.72
CA LYS A 5 11.97 11.16 -8.91
C LYS A 5 11.47 9.80 -8.43
N ASN A 6 10.17 9.69 -8.12
CA ASN A 6 9.51 8.41 -7.87
C ASN A 6 9.56 7.58 -9.15
N LYS A 7 10.63 6.79 -9.29
CA LYS A 7 10.73 5.68 -10.24
C LYS A 7 9.91 4.55 -9.63
N ALA A 8 8.58 4.68 -9.72
CA ALA A 8 7.66 3.61 -9.39
C ALA A 8 8.07 2.38 -10.20
N SER A 9 8.35 1.31 -9.47
CA SER A 9 8.68 0.00 -9.97
C SER A 9 7.68 -0.43 -11.03
N GLU A 10 8.17 -0.71 -12.24
CA GLU A 10 7.51 -1.64 -13.14
C GLU A 10 7.54 -3.01 -12.45
N GLU A 11 6.60 -3.21 -11.53
CA GLU A 11 6.28 -4.53 -11.01
C GLU A 11 5.96 -5.43 -12.20
N SER A 12 6.52 -6.63 -12.16
CA SER A 12 6.44 -7.59 -13.26
C SER A 12 4.99 -8.07 -13.41
N PHE A 13 4.19 -7.33 -14.16
CA PHE A 13 2.83 -7.72 -14.52
C PHE A 13 2.88 -9.06 -15.26
N SER A 14 2.23 -10.08 -14.70
CA SER A 14 2.17 -11.42 -15.28
C SER A 14 1.39 -11.43 -16.60
N PHE A 15 0.47 -10.47 -16.76
CA PHE A 15 -0.41 -10.36 -17.91
C PHE A 15 0.13 -9.33 -18.92
N VAL A 16 0.71 -9.84 -20.01
CA VAL A 16 1.22 -9.00 -21.11
C VAL A 16 0.07 -8.51 -21.97
N VAL A 17 -0.06 -7.19 -22.07
CA VAL A 17 -1.05 -6.49 -22.90
C VAL A 17 -0.36 -5.96 -24.15
N ASP A 18 -0.16 -6.82 -25.16
CA ASP A 18 0.41 -6.44 -26.45
C ASP A 18 -0.70 -6.25 -27.50
N LEU A 19 -0.80 -5.02 -28.02
CA LEU A 19 -1.73 -4.64 -29.08
C LEU A 19 -1.64 -5.58 -30.30
N LYS A 20 -0.43 -6.00 -30.71
CA LYS A 20 -0.26 -6.88 -31.88
C LYS A 20 -0.94 -8.23 -31.67
N VAL A 21 -0.82 -8.78 -30.45
CA VAL A 21 -1.46 -10.04 -30.07
C VAL A 21 -2.96 -9.88 -30.07
N VAL A 22 -3.51 -8.77 -29.56
CA VAL A 22 -4.96 -8.54 -29.53
C VAL A 22 -5.54 -8.39 -30.94
N LEU A 23 -4.82 -7.72 -31.84
CA LEU A 23 -5.26 -7.55 -33.23
C LEU A 23 -5.26 -8.87 -34.02
N SER A 24 -4.39 -9.82 -33.70
CA SER A 24 -4.41 -11.14 -34.36
C SER A 24 -5.53 -12.07 -33.85
N LEU A 25 -6.17 -11.73 -32.73
CA LEU A 25 -7.33 -12.48 -32.23
C LEU A 25 -8.57 -12.25 -33.10
N THR A 26 -9.38 -13.30 -33.24
CA THR A 26 -10.72 -13.20 -33.84
C THR A 26 -11.62 -12.24 -33.04
N PRO A 27 -12.63 -11.59 -33.65
CA PRO A 27 -13.50 -10.65 -32.94
C PRO A 27 -14.13 -11.22 -31.66
N GLN A 28 -14.55 -12.49 -31.68
CA GLN A 28 -15.12 -13.17 -30.50
C GLN A 28 -14.08 -13.38 -29.40
N GLN A 29 -12.84 -13.69 -29.77
CA GLN A 29 -11.73 -13.82 -28.81
C GLN A 29 -11.35 -12.48 -28.20
N ARG A 30 -11.47 -11.36 -28.94
CA ARG A 30 -11.21 -10.01 -28.41
C ARG A 30 -12.17 -9.65 -27.26
N VAL A 31 -13.44 -10.06 -27.33
CA VAL A 31 -14.41 -9.87 -26.23
C VAL A 31 -14.00 -10.69 -25.00
N LYS A 32 -13.65 -11.97 -25.17
CA LYS A 32 -13.16 -12.82 -24.07
C LYS A 32 -11.86 -12.30 -23.48
N TRP A 33 -10.97 -11.79 -24.33
CA TRP A 33 -9.73 -11.15 -23.93
C TRP A 33 -9.99 -9.90 -23.08
N LEU A 34 -10.92 -9.03 -23.50
CA LEU A 34 -11.27 -7.82 -22.74
C LEU A 34 -11.82 -8.19 -21.35
N ALA A 35 -12.75 -9.14 -21.28
CA ALA A 35 -13.29 -9.61 -20.00
C ALA A 35 -12.19 -10.17 -19.08
N LYS A 36 -11.23 -10.92 -19.64
CA LYS A 36 -10.08 -11.44 -18.90
C LYS A 36 -9.12 -10.33 -18.47
N ALA A 37 -8.88 -9.35 -19.34
CA ALA A 37 -8.01 -8.20 -19.06
C ALA A 37 -8.57 -7.34 -17.93
N CYS A 38 -9.88 -7.04 -17.94
CA CYS A 38 -10.53 -6.31 -16.85
C CYS A 38 -10.41 -7.03 -15.51
N ARG A 39 -10.61 -8.37 -15.47
CA ARG A 39 -10.38 -9.16 -14.25
C ARG A 39 -8.93 -9.10 -13.77
N LYS A 40 -7.97 -9.22 -14.68
CA LYS A 40 -6.54 -9.13 -14.33
C LYS A 40 -6.15 -7.74 -13.83
N VAL A 41 -6.81 -6.70 -14.33
CA VAL A 41 -6.65 -5.34 -13.81
C VAL A 41 -7.26 -5.20 -12.42
N SER A 42 -8.45 -5.76 -12.16
CA SER A 42 -9.05 -5.74 -10.81
C SER A 42 -8.22 -6.50 -9.78
N ASP A 43 -7.54 -7.57 -10.21
CA ASP A 43 -6.64 -8.36 -9.37
C ASP A 43 -5.27 -7.69 -9.13
N GLY A 44 -4.98 -6.57 -9.83
CA GLY A 44 -3.67 -5.89 -9.78
C GLY A 44 -2.57 -6.60 -10.58
N GLU A 45 -2.90 -7.62 -11.35
CA GLU A 45 -1.94 -8.39 -12.18
C GLU A 45 -1.67 -7.77 -13.55
N ALA A 46 -2.44 -6.75 -13.94
CA ALA A 46 -2.32 -6.05 -15.22
C ALA A 46 -2.36 -4.53 -15.03
N ASN A 47 -1.62 -3.80 -15.87
CA ASN A 47 -1.62 -2.35 -15.86
C ASN A 47 -2.83 -1.78 -16.62
N VAL A 48 -3.67 -1.01 -15.92
CA VAL A 48 -4.84 -0.30 -16.45
C VAL A 48 -4.49 0.51 -17.72
N LYS A 49 -3.33 1.17 -17.71
CA LYS A 49 -2.89 2.05 -18.80
C LYS A 49 -2.74 1.30 -20.13
N HIS A 50 -2.15 0.11 -20.11
CA HIS A 50 -1.95 -0.66 -21.33
C HIS A 50 -3.28 -1.20 -21.90
N VAL A 51 -4.21 -1.57 -21.02
CA VAL A 51 -5.56 -1.99 -21.45
C VAL A 51 -6.30 -0.80 -22.09
N TYR A 52 -6.22 0.38 -21.48
CA TYR A 52 -6.77 1.62 -22.03
C TYR A 52 -6.17 1.95 -23.41
N ASP A 53 -4.85 1.95 -23.55
CA ASP A 53 -4.17 2.26 -24.82
C ASP A 53 -4.58 1.28 -25.94
N THR A 54 -4.82 0.02 -25.59
CA THR A 54 -5.31 -1.01 -26.53
C THR A 54 -6.75 -0.73 -26.98
N LEU A 55 -7.63 -0.38 -26.04
CA LEU A 55 -9.04 -0.06 -26.31
C LEU A 55 -9.22 1.22 -27.15
N CYS A 56 -8.33 2.20 -26.98
CA CYS A 56 -8.32 3.43 -27.76
C CYS A 56 -7.94 3.22 -29.24
N ASN A 57 -7.39 2.06 -29.61
CA ASN A 57 -6.93 1.82 -30.96
C ASN A 57 -8.10 1.50 -31.92
N ARG A 58 -8.31 2.36 -32.92
CA ARG A 58 -9.38 2.19 -33.93
C ARG A 58 -9.28 0.90 -34.74
N LYS A 59 -8.08 0.33 -34.91
CA LYS A 59 -7.88 -0.94 -35.64
C LYS A 59 -8.52 -2.13 -34.94
N LEU A 60 -8.76 -2.03 -33.63
CA LEU A 60 -9.44 -3.07 -32.85
C LEU A 60 -10.89 -3.26 -33.32
N ILE A 61 -11.49 -2.22 -33.90
CA ILE A 61 -12.93 -2.10 -34.16
C ILE A 61 -13.27 -2.23 -35.64
N ALA A 62 -12.32 -1.88 -36.53
CA ALA A 62 -12.55 -1.82 -37.97
C ALA A 62 -13.13 -3.11 -38.59
N GLU A 63 -12.89 -4.28 -37.98
CA GLU A 63 -13.34 -5.59 -38.49
C GLU A 63 -14.31 -6.30 -37.53
N MET A 64 -14.99 -5.55 -36.66
CA MET A 64 -15.83 -6.14 -35.62
C MET A 64 -17.31 -6.17 -36.05
N PRO A 65 -17.97 -7.35 -36.05
CA PRO A 65 -19.41 -7.42 -36.28
C PRO A 65 -20.19 -6.72 -35.16
N ASP A 66 -21.30 -6.07 -35.51
CA ASP A 66 -22.16 -5.29 -34.60
C ASP A 66 -22.52 -6.02 -33.31
N LYS A 67 -23.02 -7.25 -33.42
CA LYS A 67 -23.41 -8.09 -32.27
C LYS A 67 -22.23 -8.42 -31.34
N VAL A 68 -21.00 -8.39 -31.85
CA VAL A 68 -19.77 -8.63 -31.07
C VAL A 68 -19.31 -7.31 -30.44
N GLY A 69 -19.35 -6.22 -31.19
CA GLY A 69 -19.05 -4.86 -30.70
C GLY A 69 -19.94 -4.45 -29.53
N ARG A 70 -21.27 -4.68 -29.62
CA ARG A 70 -22.22 -4.45 -28.53
C ARG A 70 -21.88 -5.24 -27.27
N ARG A 71 -21.55 -6.54 -27.41
CA ARG A 71 -21.09 -7.37 -26.28
C ARG A 71 -19.79 -6.85 -25.67
N MET A 72 -18.85 -6.39 -26.50
CA MET A 72 -17.61 -5.79 -26.03
C MET A 72 -17.86 -4.50 -25.25
N LEU A 73 -18.76 -3.65 -25.74
CA LEU A 73 -19.16 -2.40 -25.08
C LEU A 73 -19.86 -2.66 -23.74
N ARG A 74 -20.70 -3.70 -23.63
CA ARG A 74 -21.33 -4.12 -22.37
C ARG A 74 -20.29 -4.51 -21.32
N VAL A 75 -19.35 -5.38 -21.69
CA VAL A 75 -18.23 -5.77 -20.80
C VAL A 75 -17.42 -4.54 -20.37
N LEU A 76 -17.18 -3.60 -21.28
CA LEU A 76 -16.46 -2.37 -20.95
C LEU A 76 -17.23 -1.52 -19.93
N ARG A 77 -18.54 -1.32 -20.12
CA ARG A 77 -19.40 -0.53 -19.22
C ARG A 77 -19.45 -1.09 -17.81
N GLU A 78 -19.59 -2.41 -17.67
CA GLU A 78 -19.58 -3.10 -16.38
C GLU A 78 -18.26 -2.88 -15.60
N ASN A 79 -17.15 -2.64 -16.32
CA ASN A 79 -15.81 -2.51 -15.75
C ASN A 79 -15.24 -1.08 -15.84
N LEU A 80 -16.08 -0.06 -16.07
CA LEU A 80 -15.63 1.34 -16.21
C LEU A 80 -14.94 1.88 -14.96
N TYR A 81 -15.34 1.40 -13.77
CA TYR A 81 -14.77 1.83 -12.48
C TYR A 81 -13.27 1.54 -12.33
N LEU A 82 -12.69 0.67 -13.18
CA LEU A 82 -11.25 0.39 -13.20
C LEU A 82 -10.41 1.52 -13.81
N PHE A 83 -11.04 2.43 -14.56
CA PHE A 83 -10.37 3.51 -15.28
C PHE A 83 -10.52 4.83 -14.54
N SER A 84 -9.60 5.79 -14.79
CA SER A 84 -9.76 7.15 -14.26
C SER A 84 -10.97 7.85 -14.87
N GLU A 85 -11.58 8.81 -14.17
CA GLU A 85 -12.78 9.53 -14.65
C GLU A 85 -12.60 10.13 -16.06
N LYS A 86 -11.40 10.67 -16.35
CA LYS A 86 -11.07 11.19 -17.69
C LYS A 86 -11.09 10.10 -18.76
N GLN A 87 -10.55 8.92 -18.44
CA GLN A 87 -10.58 7.76 -19.33
C GLN A 87 -11.99 7.21 -19.49
N GLN A 88 -12.80 7.19 -18.42
CA GLN A 88 -14.20 6.75 -18.47
C GLN A 88 -15.03 7.61 -19.42
N ARG A 89 -14.90 8.94 -19.35
CA ARG A 89 -15.57 9.86 -20.29
C ARG A 89 -15.17 9.59 -21.73
N PHE A 90 -13.87 9.49 -22.02
CA PHE A 90 -13.38 9.17 -23.36
C PHE A 90 -13.90 7.81 -23.87
N LEU A 91 -13.83 6.76 -23.03
CA LEU A 91 -14.30 5.42 -23.40
C LEU A 91 -15.81 5.37 -23.68
N THR A 92 -16.59 6.20 -22.98
CA THR A 92 -18.06 6.21 -23.08
C THR A 92 -18.58 7.10 -24.21
N GLU A 93 -17.90 8.20 -24.50
CA GLU A 93 -18.41 9.24 -25.41
C GLU A 93 -17.63 9.30 -26.74
N GLU A 94 -16.30 9.24 -26.68
CA GLU A 94 -15.43 9.55 -27.83
C GLU A 94 -14.79 8.31 -28.47
N SER A 95 -14.76 7.18 -27.75
CA SER A 95 -14.10 5.99 -28.25
C SER A 95 -14.81 5.46 -29.50
N ALA A 96 -14.04 4.92 -30.44
CA ALA A 96 -14.62 4.29 -31.61
C ALA A 96 -15.52 3.09 -31.26
N LEU A 97 -15.42 2.54 -30.04
CA LEU A 97 -16.31 1.46 -29.57
C LEU A 97 -17.68 2.03 -29.18
N ALA A 98 -17.68 3.14 -28.44
CA ALA A 98 -18.89 3.85 -28.10
C ALA A 98 -19.57 4.38 -29.36
N VAL A 99 -18.85 5.09 -30.23
CA VAL A 99 -19.43 5.75 -31.40
C VAL A 99 -20.07 4.75 -32.39
N ASN A 100 -19.45 3.58 -32.61
CA ASN A 100 -19.97 2.62 -33.59
C ASN A 100 -21.06 1.69 -33.03
N PHE A 101 -21.10 1.43 -31.71
CA PHE A 101 -21.97 0.40 -31.13
C PHE A 101 -22.93 0.92 -30.06
N THR A 102 -23.20 2.23 -29.99
CA THR A 102 -24.11 2.85 -28.99
C THR A 102 -25.60 2.66 -29.27
N LEU A 103 -25.99 1.85 -30.26
CA LEU A 103 -27.39 1.65 -30.62
C LEU A 103 -28.19 0.94 -29.52
N ASP A 104 -29.16 1.67 -28.97
CA ASP A 104 -30.24 1.32 -28.05
C ASP A 104 -30.26 -0.15 -27.55
N ASP A 105 -29.64 -0.37 -26.38
CA ASP A 105 -29.73 -1.60 -25.54
C ASP A 105 -31.19 -1.99 -25.21
N ARG A 106 -32.16 -1.14 -25.58
CA ARG A 106 -33.58 -1.29 -25.29
C ARG A 106 -34.37 -2.10 -26.32
N SER A 107 -33.75 -2.55 -27.41
CA SER A 107 -34.46 -3.19 -28.54
C SER A 107 -34.23 -4.69 -28.73
N GLU A 108 -33.30 -5.33 -28.01
CA GLU A 108 -32.94 -6.75 -28.24
C GLU A 108 -33.27 -7.70 -27.06
N GLU A 109 -33.80 -7.23 -25.93
CA GLU A 109 -34.09 -8.09 -24.74
C GLU A 109 -35.51 -8.72 -24.73
N GLU A 110 -36.33 -8.45 -25.75
CA GLU A 110 -37.74 -8.87 -25.80
C GLU A 110 -38.03 -10.04 -26.78
N ALA A 111 -37.01 -10.73 -27.31
CA ALA A 111 -37.18 -11.71 -28.39
C ALA A 111 -36.65 -13.14 -28.12
N GLU A 112 -36.48 -13.55 -26.87
CA GLU A 112 -36.26 -14.97 -26.53
C GLU A 112 -37.36 -15.49 -25.57
N GLU A 113 -38.61 -15.49 -26.06
CA GLU A 113 -39.71 -16.23 -25.47
C GLU A 113 -39.56 -17.74 -25.77
N PRO A 114 -39.55 -18.62 -24.75
CA PRO A 114 -39.59 -20.06 -24.98
C PRO A 114 -40.98 -20.49 -25.47
N VAL A 115 -41.06 -21.00 -26.69
CA VAL A 115 -42.28 -21.59 -27.28
C VAL A 115 -42.67 -22.85 -26.52
N VAL A 116 -43.58 -22.73 -25.55
CA VAL A 116 -44.12 -23.87 -24.80
C VAL A 116 -45.40 -24.34 -25.50
N THR A 117 -45.32 -25.49 -26.16
CA THR A 117 -46.42 -26.14 -26.89
C THR A 117 -47.37 -26.84 -25.90
N SER A 118 -48.62 -26.38 -25.83
CA SER A 118 -49.64 -26.83 -24.89
C SER A 118 -50.68 -27.75 -25.56
N GLN A 119 -50.47 -29.07 -25.50
CA GLN A 119 -51.48 -30.07 -25.86
C GLN A 119 -51.26 -31.37 -25.07
N ALA A 120 -52.06 -31.60 -24.01
CA ALA A 120 -52.47 -32.93 -23.51
C ALA A 120 -53.16 -32.83 -22.13
N SER A 121 -54.46 -32.54 -22.11
CA SER A 121 -55.32 -32.67 -20.93
C SER A 121 -56.21 -33.91 -21.05
N SER A 122 -55.82 -35.01 -20.41
CA SER A 122 -56.74 -36.11 -19.96
C SER A 122 -56.06 -37.35 -19.36
N ARG A 123 -54.72 -37.36 -19.17
CA ARG A 123 -53.99 -38.39 -18.38
C ARG A 123 -53.40 -37.81 -17.06
N GLY A 124 -54.14 -36.93 -16.40
CA GLY A 124 -53.63 -36.00 -15.38
C GLY A 124 -53.07 -36.64 -14.10
N ASP A 125 -53.68 -37.70 -13.60
CA ASP A 125 -53.37 -38.14 -12.23
C ASP A 125 -52.09 -38.99 -12.12
N ASP A 126 -51.80 -39.87 -13.08
CA ASP A 126 -50.54 -40.63 -13.10
C ASP A 126 -49.35 -39.75 -13.54
N ALA A 127 -49.62 -38.73 -14.35
CA ALA A 127 -48.63 -37.72 -14.71
C ALA A 127 -48.28 -36.82 -13.50
N ALA A 128 -49.28 -36.45 -12.69
CA ALA A 128 -49.07 -35.67 -11.47
C ALA A 128 -48.21 -36.44 -10.45
N ALA A 129 -48.47 -37.73 -10.23
CA ALA A 129 -47.68 -38.55 -9.32
C ALA A 129 -46.20 -38.68 -9.77
N ARG A 130 -45.94 -38.87 -11.08
CA ARG A 130 -44.57 -38.92 -11.61
C ARG A 130 -43.85 -37.57 -11.54
N LEU A 131 -44.56 -36.47 -11.79
CA LEU A 131 -44.01 -35.12 -11.63
C LEU A 131 -43.70 -34.83 -10.16
N GLU A 132 -44.55 -35.25 -9.23
CA GLU A 132 -44.33 -35.11 -7.80
C GLU A 132 -43.12 -35.92 -7.33
N GLU A 133 -42.95 -37.17 -7.80
CA GLU A 133 -41.76 -37.98 -7.53
C GLU A 133 -40.49 -37.30 -8.08
N MET A 134 -40.55 -36.74 -9.30
CA MET A 134 -39.44 -36.00 -9.88
C MET A 134 -39.10 -34.75 -9.07
N MET A 135 -40.10 -33.98 -8.62
CA MET A 135 -39.90 -32.80 -7.77
C MET A 135 -39.37 -33.18 -6.37
N ALA A 136 -39.78 -34.32 -5.82
CA ALA A 136 -39.23 -34.86 -4.57
C ALA A 136 -37.73 -35.15 -4.72
N ARG A 137 -37.33 -35.85 -5.78
CA ARG A 137 -35.91 -36.11 -6.08
C ARG A 137 -35.09 -34.84 -6.28
N CYS A 138 -35.64 -33.83 -6.97
CA CYS A 138 -34.98 -32.53 -7.10
C CYS A 138 -34.81 -31.83 -5.74
N ARG A 139 -35.82 -31.88 -4.86
CA ARG A 139 -35.75 -31.29 -3.51
C ARG A 139 -34.71 -32.00 -2.63
N ASP A 140 -34.65 -33.32 -2.68
CA ASP A 140 -33.68 -34.11 -1.92
C ASP A 140 -32.25 -33.85 -2.42
N PHE A 141 -32.05 -33.82 -3.74
CA PHE A 141 -30.76 -33.44 -4.32
C PHE A 141 -30.31 -32.03 -3.91
N VAL A 142 -31.23 -31.05 -3.92
CA VAL A 142 -30.91 -29.68 -3.50
C VAL A 142 -30.56 -29.64 -2.01
N ARG A 143 -31.26 -30.38 -1.13
CA ARG A 143 -30.93 -30.47 0.29
C ARG A 143 -29.56 -31.12 0.52
N GLU A 144 -29.27 -32.21 -0.18
CA GLU A 144 -27.97 -32.88 -0.13
C GLU A 144 -26.86 -31.93 -0.58
N LYS A 145 -27.03 -31.26 -1.72
CA LYS A 145 -26.04 -30.29 -2.23
C LYS A 145 -25.90 -29.05 -1.35
N ALA A 146 -26.98 -28.56 -0.75
CA ALA A 146 -26.93 -27.46 0.21
C ALA A 146 -26.07 -27.83 1.42
N SER A 147 -26.23 -29.03 1.97
CA SER A 147 -25.42 -29.50 3.10
C SER A 147 -23.92 -29.60 2.76
N THR A 148 -23.57 -30.03 1.54
CA THR A 148 -22.17 -30.08 1.10
C THR A 148 -21.55 -28.71 0.89
N PHE A 149 -22.37 -27.71 0.56
CA PHE A 149 -21.89 -26.34 0.38
C PHE A 149 -21.52 -25.71 1.72
N ASP A 150 -22.37 -25.87 2.74
CA ASP A 150 -22.10 -25.34 4.07
C ASP A 150 -20.86 -25.99 4.71
N LEU A 151 -20.68 -27.31 4.53
CA LEU A 151 -19.48 -28.00 5.01
C LEU A 151 -18.21 -27.45 4.34
N ARG A 152 -18.20 -27.33 3.00
CA ARG A 152 -17.04 -26.76 2.27
C ARG A 152 -16.77 -25.32 2.67
N ARG A 153 -17.81 -24.54 2.94
CA ARG A 153 -17.68 -23.16 3.42
C ARG A 153 -17.04 -23.11 4.80
N GLN A 154 -17.45 -23.98 5.72
CA GLN A 154 -16.84 -24.08 7.04
C GLN A 154 -15.37 -24.55 6.96
N GLU A 155 -15.07 -25.55 6.13
CA GLU A 155 -13.70 -26.00 5.88
C GLU A 155 -12.83 -24.87 5.31
N ALA A 156 -13.34 -24.10 4.35
CA ALA A 156 -12.63 -22.94 3.80
C ALA A 156 -12.38 -21.85 4.85
N GLU A 157 -13.36 -21.58 5.72
CA GLU A 157 -13.21 -20.59 6.80
C GLU A 157 -12.18 -21.03 7.85
N VAL A 158 -12.16 -22.32 8.21
CA VAL A 158 -11.16 -22.89 9.12
C VAL A 158 -9.77 -22.81 8.48
N ALA A 159 -9.63 -23.22 7.22
CA ALA A 159 -8.37 -23.15 6.49
C ALA A 159 -7.85 -21.69 6.38
N GLU A 160 -8.75 -20.71 6.14
CA GLU A 160 -8.38 -19.30 6.12
C GLU A 160 -7.90 -18.80 7.49
N LYS A 161 -8.59 -19.19 8.58
CA LYS A 161 -8.19 -18.87 9.95
C LYS A 161 -6.83 -19.46 10.31
N GLU A 162 -6.58 -20.71 9.93
CA GLU A 162 -5.29 -21.37 10.12
C GLU A 162 -4.17 -20.68 9.34
N ALA A 163 -4.41 -20.36 8.06
CA ALA A 163 -3.47 -19.60 7.24
C ALA A 163 -3.18 -18.21 7.82
N ALA A 164 -4.20 -17.52 8.35
CA ALA A 164 -4.02 -16.22 8.99
C ALA A 164 -3.19 -16.32 10.29
N LEU A 165 -3.40 -17.36 11.10
CA LEU A 165 -2.59 -17.62 12.30
C LEU A 165 -1.15 -17.96 11.94
N ALA A 166 -0.92 -18.73 10.87
CA ALA A 166 0.42 -19.04 10.37
C ALA A 166 1.17 -17.76 9.95
N ARG A 167 0.54 -16.88 9.17
CA ARG A 167 1.12 -15.58 8.78
C ARG A 167 1.46 -14.70 9.98
N LYS A 168 0.59 -14.66 11.00
CA LYS A 168 0.86 -13.93 12.24
C LYS A 168 2.06 -14.49 13.00
N ARG A 169 2.20 -15.82 13.04
CA ARG A 169 3.35 -16.48 13.67
C ARG A 169 4.66 -16.16 12.94
N GLU A 170 4.67 -16.25 11.61
CA GLU A 170 5.84 -15.90 10.80
C GLU A 170 6.26 -14.43 11.00
N ALA A 171 5.30 -13.51 11.03
CA ALA A 171 5.57 -12.10 11.31
C ALA A 171 6.14 -11.88 12.72
N ALA A 172 5.61 -12.58 13.72
CA ALA A 172 6.15 -12.52 15.09
C ALA A 172 7.58 -13.09 15.18
N GLU A 173 7.87 -14.19 14.47
CA GLU A 173 9.22 -14.77 14.40
C GLU A 173 10.21 -13.84 13.68
N GLN A 174 9.78 -13.14 12.62
CA GLN A 174 10.60 -12.11 11.96
C GLN A 174 10.93 -10.96 12.89
N LEU A 175 9.91 -10.42 13.57
CA LEU A 175 10.10 -9.33 14.53
C LEU A 175 11.05 -9.77 15.67
N ALA A 176 10.92 -11.00 16.16
CA ALA A 176 11.82 -11.54 17.17
C ALA A 176 13.28 -11.60 16.68
N ARG A 177 13.51 -12.02 15.43
CA ARG A 177 14.86 -12.03 14.82
C ARG A 177 15.43 -10.63 14.67
N GLU A 178 14.61 -9.65 14.28
CA GLU A 178 15.04 -8.26 14.19
C GLU A 178 15.43 -7.70 15.57
N TRP A 179 14.64 -7.96 16.60
CA TRP A 179 14.97 -7.57 17.97
C TRP A 179 16.23 -8.25 18.49
N ASP A 180 16.46 -9.52 18.16
CA ASP A 180 17.71 -10.22 18.48
C ASP A 180 18.91 -9.60 17.78
N ALA A 181 18.77 -9.20 16.52
CA ALA A 181 19.82 -8.51 15.77
C ALA A 181 20.15 -7.15 16.41
N ILE A 182 19.13 -6.38 16.81
CA ILE A 182 19.30 -5.10 17.51
C ILE A 182 20.00 -5.31 18.85
N ARG A 183 19.54 -6.27 19.67
CA ARG A 183 20.17 -6.61 20.95
C ARG A 183 21.64 -7.01 20.79
N LYS A 184 21.94 -7.83 19.78
CA LYS A 184 23.31 -8.24 19.48
C LYS A 184 24.18 -7.06 19.07
N TRP A 185 23.67 -6.16 18.24
CA TRP A 185 24.37 -4.93 17.86
C TRP A 185 24.63 -4.02 19.07
N HIS A 186 23.63 -3.82 19.94
CA HIS A 186 23.79 -3.07 21.19
C HIS A 186 24.85 -3.67 22.12
N SER A 187 24.87 -5.00 22.28
CA SER A 187 25.86 -5.68 23.14
C SER A 187 27.31 -5.43 22.70
N GLN A 188 27.55 -5.18 21.41
CA GLN A 188 28.89 -4.85 20.90
C GLN A 188 29.27 -3.41 21.24
N LEU A 189 28.28 -2.51 21.32
CA LEU A 189 28.48 -1.11 21.67
C LEU A 189 28.69 -0.90 23.16
N GLU A 190 28.02 -1.69 24.02
CA GLU A 190 28.12 -1.55 25.48
C GLU A 190 29.57 -1.55 25.99
N GLY A 191 30.43 -2.41 25.43
CA GLY A 191 31.86 -2.43 25.79
C GLY A 191 32.61 -1.16 25.40
N TRP A 192 32.29 -0.59 24.24
CA TRP A 192 32.87 0.66 23.78
C TRP A 192 32.37 1.85 24.60
N GLU A 193 31.05 1.91 24.87
CA GLU A 193 30.45 2.94 25.71
C GLU A 193 31.03 2.93 27.12
N HIS A 194 31.15 1.74 27.73
CA HIS A 194 31.78 1.58 29.04
C HIS A 194 33.25 2.03 29.03
N ALA A 195 34.02 1.63 28.02
CA ALA A 195 35.42 2.07 27.88
C ALA A 195 35.53 3.59 27.71
N CYS A 196 34.63 4.21 26.94
CA CYS A 196 34.56 5.66 26.80
C CYS A 196 34.20 6.36 28.11
N MET A 197 33.24 5.84 28.89
CA MET A 197 32.89 6.38 30.20
C MET A 197 34.06 6.29 31.18
N VAL A 198 34.71 5.12 31.29
CA VAL A 198 35.89 4.93 32.15
C VAL A 198 37.02 5.90 31.76
N ALA A 199 37.32 6.06 30.48
CA ALA A 199 38.36 6.97 30.01
C ALA A 199 38.04 8.45 30.33
N CYS A 200 36.76 8.85 30.29
CA CYS A 200 36.33 10.17 30.72
C CYS A 200 36.50 10.37 32.23
N ASP A 201 36.14 9.37 33.04
CA ASP A 201 36.31 9.40 34.49
C ASP A 201 37.79 9.48 34.89
N GLU A 202 38.66 8.70 34.25
CA GLU A 202 40.10 8.75 34.47
C GLU A 202 40.68 10.14 34.16
N ARG A 203 40.24 10.77 33.06
CA ARG A 203 40.64 12.14 32.71
C ARG A 203 40.17 13.14 33.75
N TYR A 204 38.94 13.00 34.25
CA TYR A 204 38.41 13.86 35.30
C TYR A 204 39.18 13.72 36.61
N GLN A 205 39.46 12.48 37.04
CA GLN A 205 40.26 12.19 38.23
C GLN A 205 41.68 12.74 38.09
N ALA A 206 42.34 12.55 36.94
CA ALA A 206 43.66 13.11 36.67
C ALA A 206 43.66 14.64 36.76
N HIS A 207 42.62 15.29 36.22
CA HIS A 207 42.47 16.75 36.30
C HIS A 207 42.24 17.23 37.75
N ALA A 208 41.45 16.51 38.53
CA ALA A 208 41.23 16.81 39.94
C ALA A 208 42.53 16.70 40.76
N LEU A 209 43.31 15.63 40.56
CA LEU A 209 44.60 15.44 41.21
C LEU A 209 45.62 16.51 40.81
N ALA A 210 45.72 16.82 39.52
CA ALA A 210 46.61 17.89 39.03
C ALA A 210 46.23 19.26 39.62
N SER A 211 44.93 19.54 39.74
CA SER A 211 44.42 20.75 40.39
C SER A 211 44.79 20.81 41.88
N SER A 212 44.68 19.68 42.60
CA SER A 212 45.10 19.57 44.01
C SER A 212 46.61 19.80 44.19
N GLN A 213 47.44 19.18 43.34
CA GLN A 213 48.90 19.37 43.36
C GLN A 213 49.31 20.83 43.07
N ARG A 214 48.64 21.50 42.12
CA ARG A 214 48.87 22.93 41.85
C ARG A 214 48.57 23.80 43.06
N ARG A 215 47.46 23.53 43.76
CA ARG A 215 47.12 24.24 45.01
C ARG A 215 48.14 23.97 46.12
N GLY A 216 48.62 22.73 46.25
CA GLY A 216 49.68 22.37 47.20
C GLY A 216 51.00 23.11 46.93
N ARG A 217 51.45 23.13 45.67
CA ARG A 217 52.66 23.86 45.25
C ARG A 217 52.54 25.37 45.48
N SER A 218 51.39 25.96 45.15
CA SER A 218 51.16 27.39 45.37
C SER A 218 51.23 27.77 46.84
N ARG A 219 50.78 26.90 47.77
CA ARG A 219 50.90 27.12 49.21
C ARG A 219 52.34 27.06 49.71
N GLN A 220 53.15 26.17 49.14
CA GLN A 220 54.58 26.07 49.48
C GLN A 220 55.37 27.26 48.93
N SER A 221 55.06 27.73 47.71
CA SER A 221 55.75 28.90 47.15
C SER A 221 55.32 30.21 47.81
N SER A 222 54.06 30.37 48.22
CA SER A 222 53.59 31.57 48.91
C SER A 222 54.06 31.69 50.36
N GLY A 223 54.58 30.60 50.96
CA GLY A 223 55.17 30.62 52.30
C GLY A 223 56.59 31.18 52.36
N SER A 224 57.25 31.42 51.21
CA SER A 224 58.66 31.83 51.15
C SER A 224 58.89 33.23 50.56
N SER A 225 57.87 33.90 50.03
CA SER A 225 57.95 35.29 49.61
C SER A 225 57.31 36.16 50.68
N GLY A 226 58.16 36.76 51.51
CA GLY A 226 57.78 37.75 52.51
C GLY A 226 57.02 38.94 51.93
N GLY A 227 56.41 39.68 52.86
CA GLY A 227 55.45 40.74 52.61
C GLY A 227 55.89 41.78 51.58
N GLY A 228 54.89 42.25 50.83
CA GLY A 228 55.03 43.30 49.84
C GLY A 228 53.66 43.77 49.39
N ASP A 229 53.04 44.60 50.24
CA ASP A 229 52.41 45.86 49.82
C ASP A 229 51.65 45.84 48.47
N SER A 230 50.41 45.35 48.46
CA SER A 230 49.56 45.42 47.24
C SER A 230 48.06 45.59 47.53
N ASP A 231 47.73 46.20 48.67
CA ASP A 231 46.34 46.49 49.07
C ASP A 231 45.75 47.77 48.39
N GLY A 232 46.52 48.42 47.51
CA GLY A 232 46.12 49.69 46.87
C GLY A 232 45.36 49.56 45.54
N GLU A 233 45.59 48.52 44.73
CA GLU A 233 45.24 48.60 43.30
C GLU A 233 43.86 48.02 42.96
N HIS A 234 43.30 47.13 43.78
CA HIS A 234 41.99 46.53 43.52
C HIS A 234 40.81 47.47 43.79
N ARG A 235 41.01 48.54 44.58
CA ARG A 235 39.93 49.50 44.88
C ARG A 235 39.58 50.38 43.68
N HIS A 236 40.56 50.74 42.84
CA HIS A 236 40.34 51.61 41.67
C HIS A 236 39.64 50.92 40.49
N LYS A 237 39.83 49.61 40.31
CA LYS A 237 39.21 48.90 39.17
C LYS A 237 37.70 48.70 39.36
N ARG A 238 37.24 48.57 40.61
CA ARG A 238 35.82 48.38 40.96
C ARG A 238 35.00 49.68 40.84
N GLU A 239 35.63 50.85 40.97
CA GLU A 239 34.98 52.13 40.65
C GLU A 239 34.80 52.33 39.14
N LYS A 240 35.82 51.97 38.34
CA LYS A 240 35.79 52.19 36.88
C LYS A 240 34.75 51.32 36.14
N GLU A 241 34.38 50.16 36.67
CA GLU A 241 33.30 49.34 36.10
C GLU A 241 31.89 49.84 36.49
N LYS A 242 31.74 50.52 37.64
CA LYS A 242 30.45 51.12 38.02
C LYS A 242 30.06 52.32 37.13
N GLU A 243 31.03 53.08 36.63
CA GLU A 243 30.74 54.19 35.70
C GLU A 243 30.27 53.69 34.33
N ARG A 244 30.90 52.63 33.79
CA ARG A 244 30.54 52.07 32.48
C ARG A 244 29.15 51.43 32.41
N GLY A 245 28.57 51.05 33.56
CA GLY A 245 27.21 50.51 33.63
C GLY A 245 26.12 51.59 33.45
N LYS A 246 26.35 52.81 33.95
CA LYS A 246 25.36 53.90 33.92
C LYS A 246 25.16 54.48 32.51
N ASP A 247 26.19 54.47 31.67
CA ASP A 247 26.08 55.02 30.31
C ASP A 247 25.25 54.12 29.37
N LYS A 248 25.21 52.81 29.62
CA LYS A 248 24.41 51.87 28.81
C LYS A 248 22.91 51.90 29.11
N GLU A 249 22.51 52.44 30.26
CA GLU A 249 21.10 52.53 30.66
C GLU A 249 20.41 53.74 30.02
N LYS A 250 21.13 54.84 29.77
CA LYS A 250 20.61 56.05 29.08
C LYS A 250 20.43 55.88 27.57
N GLU A 251 21.06 54.89 26.95
CA GLU A 251 20.95 54.63 25.51
C GLU A 251 19.69 53.82 25.15
N LYS A 252 19.00 53.21 26.13
CA LYS A 252 17.78 52.44 25.92
C LYS A 252 16.47 53.24 26.08
N GLU A 253 16.55 54.52 26.44
CA GLU A 253 15.40 55.37 26.74
C GLU A 253 15.17 56.49 25.69
N LYS A 254 15.81 56.39 24.52
CA LYS A 254 15.56 57.19 23.32
C LYS A 254 15.02 56.32 22.19
#